data_AF-A0AAD0YUZ2-F1
#
_entry.id   AF-A0AAD0YUZ2-F1
#
_cell.length_a   1.000
_cell.length_b   1.000
_cell.length_c   1.000
_cell.angle_alpha   90.00
_cell.angle_beta   90.00
_cell.angle_gamma   90.00
#
_symmetry.space_group_name_H-M   'P 1'
#
loop_
_entity.id
_entity.type
_entity.pdbx_description
1 polymer ?
#
loop_
_entity_poly.entity_id
_entity_poly.type
_entity_poly.pdbx_seq_one_letter_code
_entity_poly.pdbx_strand_id
1 'polypeptide(L)'
;MRINNFMPIFLEQRRGFIATSGNKQTRPVQILRPSWRDMIKNYPDSSVDVITLYRTIGNGLIEMLQNSPKDWENTCAFRMSKGMNYSGFKLSYNNSKYRAKGSIGGVHKGTDKLNYWYRVSELGRYLEDHLGNPEFSETLKKARLGEIKEGLSKENWDRLRTIKGIIMFKVSGWGNASGHFTLWDGNNLIYPGDPQHNNPNSQYYYFKMKYEQYHPEKKKTIVIQTDEIKLWELK
;
A
#
# COMPACT_ATOMS: atom_id res chain seq x y z
N MET A 1 -40.90 -0.68 30.63
CA MET A 1 -39.43 -0.55 30.68
C MET A 1 -38.86 -1.40 29.55
N ARG A 2 -38.48 -0.79 28.42
CA ARG A 2 -37.88 -1.52 27.27
C ARG A 2 -36.39 -1.19 27.24
N ILE A 3 -35.58 -2.20 27.55
CA ILE A 3 -34.13 -2.14 27.45
C ILE A 3 -33.81 -2.41 25.98
N ASN A 4 -33.47 -1.36 25.22
CA ASN A 4 -32.96 -1.53 23.87
C ASN A 4 -31.51 -2.04 23.97
N ASN A 5 -31.35 -3.32 23.63
CA ASN A 5 -30.06 -3.96 23.38
C ASN A 5 -29.33 -3.23 22.25
N PHE A 6 -28.45 -2.29 22.59
CA PHE A 6 -27.40 -1.85 21.69
C PHE A 6 -26.39 -2.99 21.57
N MET A 7 -26.49 -3.75 20.48
CA MET A 7 -25.43 -4.62 20.03
C MET A 7 -24.12 -3.80 19.89
N PRO A 8 -22.98 -4.29 20.38
CA PRO A 8 -21.70 -3.65 20.15
C PRO A 8 -21.34 -3.86 18.68
N ILE A 9 -21.67 -2.87 17.85
CA ILE A 9 -21.11 -2.74 16.51
C ILE A 9 -19.60 -2.67 16.72
N PHE A 10 -18.90 -3.62 16.11
CA PHE A 10 -17.46 -3.75 16.04
C PHE A 10 -16.75 -2.40 16.14
N LEU A 11 -15.81 -2.29 17.08
CA LEU A 11 -14.79 -1.24 17.18
C LEU A 11 -13.88 -1.28 15.94
N GLU A 12 -14.41 -0.99 14.75
CA GLU A 12 -13.63 -0.21 13.81
C GLU A 12 -13.29 1.09 14.53
N GLN A 13 -12.00 1.42 14.62
CA GLN A 13 -11.53 2.66 15.21
C GLN A 13 -12.22 3.84 14.52
N ARG A 14 -13.39 4.26 15.02
CA ARG A 14 -14.06 5.49 14.61
C ARG A 14 -13.26 6.63 15.20
N ARG A 15 -12.14 6.93 14.54
CA ARG A 15 -11.43 8.19 14.74
C ARG A 15 -12.37 9.28 14.24
N GLY A 16 -13.17 9.83 15.13
CA GLY A 16 -14.12 10.89 14.84
C GLY A 16 -13.68 12.17 15.51
N PHE A 17 -13.60 13.27 14.78
CA PHE A 17 -13.52 14.60 15.39
C PHE A 17 -14.92 15.18 15.53
N ILE A 18 -15.27 15.63 16.72
CA ILE A 18 -16.49 16.39 16.99
C ILE A 18 -16.03 17.75 17.50
N ALA A 19 -16.36 18.81 16.77
CA ALA A 19 -16.14 20.16 17.27
C ALA A 19 -17.37 20.62 18.05
N THR A 20 -17.15 21.28 19.18
CA THR A 20 -18.21 21.79 20.06
C THR A 20 -18.05 23.29 20.29
N SER A 21 -19.16 24.02 20.34
CA SER A 21 -19.19 25.44 20.70
C SER A 21 -20.50 25.73 21.43
N GLY A 22 -20.41 26.06 22.72
CA GLY A 22 -21.57 26.11 23.61
C GLY A 22 -22.36 24.80 23.56
N ASN A 23 -23.66 24.89 23.30
CA ASN A 23 -24.57 23.73 23.20
C ASN A 23 -24.65 23.11 21.80
N LYS A 24 -23.80 23.54 20.85
CA LYS A 24 -23.79 23.01 19.48
C LYS A 24 -22.61 22.06 19.29
N GLN A 25 -22.85 20.95 18.59
CA GLN A 25 -21.83 19.98 18.21
C GLN A 25 -21.91 19.70 16.70
N THR A 26 -20.76 19.46 16.06
CA THR A 26 -20.74 19.00 14.67
C THR A 26 -21.14 17.53 14.58
N ARG A 27 -21.52 17.08 13.39
CA ARG A 27 -21.50 15.64 13.10
C ARG A 27 -20.05 15.13 13.24
N PRO A 28 -19.83 13.91 13.75
CA PRO A 28 -18.49 13.34 13.82
C PRO A 28 -17.87 13.28 12.42
N VAL A 29 -16.69 13.88 12.27
CA VAL A 29 -15.87 13.80 11.06
C VAL A 29 -14.96 12.59 11.17
N GLN A 30 -15.14 11.60 10.28
CA GLN A 30 -14.33 10.40 10.29
C GLN A 30 -12.92 10.68 9.71
N ILE A 31 -11.90 10.38 10.50
CA ILE A 31 -10.49 10.40 10.08
C ILE A 31 -10.18 9.04 9.46
N LEU A 32 -10.16 9.00 8.13
CA LEU A 32 -9.87 7.77 7.38
C LEU A 32 -8.38 7.49 7.23
N ARG A 33 -7.53 8.51 7.39
CA ARG A 33 -6.11 8.42 7.01
C ARG A 33 -5.19 8.91 8.13
N PRO A 34 -3.97 8.35 8.25
CA PRO A 34 -2.91 8.96 9.04
C PRO A 34 -2.55 10.38 8.58
N SER A 35 -1.84 11.13 9.42
CA SER A 35 -1.19 12.36 8.97
C SER A 35 0.06 12.06 8.12
N TRP A 36 0.41 12.96 7.21
CA TRP A 36 1.66 12.88 6.44
C TRP A 36 2.86 12.84 7.37
N ARG A 37 2.87 13.72 8.38
CA ARG A 37 3.96 13.83 9.35
C ARG A 37 4.24 12.51 10.06
N ASP A 38 3.19 11.83 10.52
CA ASP A 38 3.38 10.58 11.25
C ASP A 38 3.74 9.45 10.27
N MET A 39 3.15 9.42 9.07
CA MET A 39 3.50 8.40 8.07
C MET A 39 4.93 8.50 7.60
N ILE A 40 5.41 9.69 7.23
CA ILE A 40 6.79 9.85 6.74
C ILE A 40 7.81 9.54 7.84
N LYS A 41 7.49 9.83 9.11
CA LYS A 41 8.34 9.50 10.26
C LYS A 41 8.42 8.00 10.51
N ASN A 42 7.32 7.28 10.35
CA ASN A 42 7.20 5.88 10.78
C ASN A 42 7.33 4.86 9.64
N TYR A 43 7.21 5.28 8.39
CA TYR A 43 7.34 4.44 7.22
C TYR A 43 8.82 4.13 6.93
N PRO A 44 9.25 2.86 6.93
CA PRO A 44 10.65 2.51 6.65
C PRO A 44 10.97 2.73 5.17
N ASP A 45 11.79 3.73 4.89
CA ASP A 45 12.22 4.10 3.54
C ASP A 45 13.30 3.15 2.97
N SER A 46 13.84 3.52 1.81
CA SER A 46 14.86 2.73 1.09
C SER A 46 16.19 2.58 1.82
N SER A 47 16.47 3.38 2.86
CA SER A 47 17.69 3.25 3.67
C SER A 47 17.62 2.09 4.66
N VAL A 48 16.42 1.63 5.01
CA VAL A 48 16.23 0.50 5.94
C VAL A 48 16.25 -0.80 5.14
N ASP A 49 17.26 -1.64 5.33
CA ASP A 49 17.35 -2.95 4.68
C ASP A 49 16.35 -3.98 5.27
N VAL A 50 16.17 -5.12 4.58
CA VAL A 50 15.23 -6.18 4.99
C VAL A 50 15.58 -6.80 6.35
N ILE A 51 16.87 -6.99 6.65
CA ILE A 51 17.32 -7.60 7.90
C ILE A 51 17.02 -6.66 9.06
N THR A 52 17.33 -5.37 8.92
CA THR A 52 17.01 -4.35 9.92
C THR A 52 15.51 -4.24 10.14
N LEU A 53 14.72 -4.23 9.07
CA LEU A 53 13.26 -4.22 9.15
C LEU A 53 12.72 -5.43 9.92
N TYR A 54 13.16 -6.65 9.56
CA TYR A 54 12.67 -7.90 10.15
C TYR A 54 13.14 -8.10 11.58
N ARG A 55 14.35 -7.66 11.94
CA ARG A 55 14.78 -7.61 13.36
C ARG A 55 13.89 -6.68 14.17
N THR A 56 13.50 -5.54 13.61
CA THR A 56 12.67 -4.57 14.32
C THR A 56 11.23 -5.07 14.51
N ILE A 57 10.66 -5.76 13.52
CA ILE A 57 9.31 -6.35 13.64
C ILE A 57 9.34 -7.61 14.53
N GLY A 58 10.40 -8.42 14.38
CA GLY A 58 10.68 -9.60 15.18
C GLY A 58 9.73 -10.78 14.94
N ASN A 59 9.64 -11.64 15.97
CA ASN A 59 8.80 -12.83 16.00
C ASN A 59 9.12 -13.84 14.88
N GLY A 60 10.41 -14.14 14.68
CA GLY A 60 10.88 -15.22 13.77
C GLY A 60 11.07 -14.81 12.30
N LEU A 61 10.83 -13.57 11.89
CA LEU A 61 10.93 -13.16 10.47
C LEU A 61 12.30 -13.40 9.83
N ILE A 62 13.39 -13.31 10.61
CA ILE A 62 14.74 -13.58 10.10
C ILE A 62 14.90 -15.06 9.74
N GLU A 63 14.38 -15.96 10.57
CA GLU A 63 14.42 -17.41 10.32
C GLU A 63 13.55 -17.75 9.10
N MET A 64 12.38 -17.12 8.97
CA MET A 64 11.51 -17.29 7.80
C MET A 64 12.20 -16.83 6.50
N LEU A 65 12.88 -15.68 6.55
CA LEU A 65 13.68 -15.19 5.42
C LEU A 65 14.82 -16.14 5.06
N GLN A 66 15.53 -16.68 6.06
CA GLN A 66 16.63 -17.63 5.82
C GLN A 66 16.13 -18.95 5.22
N ASN A 67 15.00 -19.45 5.71
CA ASN A 67 14.40 -20.72 5.27
C ASN A 67 13.75 -20.60 3.89
N SER A 68 13.22 -19.44 3.53
CA SER A 68 12.53 -19.23 2.24
C SER A 68 12.77 -17.81 1.69
N PRO A 69 13.99 -17.47 1.24
CA PRO A 69 14.34 -16.10 0.88
C PRO A 69 13.41 -15.46 -0.16
N LYS A 70 13.04 -16.22 -1.19
CA LYS A 70 12.16 -15.75 -2.28
C LYS A 70 10.74 -15.42 -1.83
N ASP A 71 10.24 -16.11 -0.80
CA ASP A 71 8.87 -15.90 -0.30
C ASP A 71 8.79 -14.69 0.65
N TRP A 72 9.94 -14.30 1.23
CA TRP A 72 10.02 -13.27 2.26
C TRP A 72 10.88 -12.06 1.87
N GLU A 73 11.36 -11.96 0.62
CA GLU A 73 12.13 -10.80 0.16
C GLU A 73 11.27 -9.53 -0.06
N ASN A 74 9.97 -9.69 -0.37
CA ASN A 74 9.11 -8.56 -0.67
C ASN A 74 8.65 -7.85 0.62
N THR A 75 9.36 -6.79 0.97
CA THR A 75 9.09 -5.99 2.19
C THR A 75 8.05 -4.89 2.01
N CYS A 76 7.48 -4.68 0.81
CA CYS A 76 6.54 -3.58 0.52
C CYS A 76 5.38 -3.52 1.53
N ALA A 77 4.68 -4.65 1.70
CA ALA A 77 3.52 -4.74 2.58
C ALA A 77 3.90 -4.61 4.07
N PHE A 78 5.07 -5.13 4.48
CA PHE A 78 5.59 -4.94 5.83
C PHE A 78 5.88 -3.47 6.15
N ARG A 79 6.52 -2.74 5.24
CA ARG A 79 6.85 -1.32 5.41
C ARG A 79 5.59 -0.47 5.56
N MET A 80 4.61 -0.67 4.68
CA MET A 80 3.33 0.02 4.78
C MET A 80 2.59 -0.35 6.06
N SER A 81 2.56 -1.63 6.43
CA SER A 81 1.95 -2.07 7.68
C SER A 81 2.57 -1.38 8.89
N LYS A 82 3.90 -1.27 8.93
CA LYS A 82 4.61 -0.55 9.98
C LYS A 82 4.24 0.94 9.99
N GLY A 83 4.32 1.60 8.84
CA GLY A 83 3.95 3.01 8.70
C GLY A 83 2.53 3.29 9.21
N MET A 84 1.56 2.49 8.77
CA MET A 84 0.16 2.60 9.21
C MET A 84 0.02 2.42 10.73
N ASN A 85 0.53 1.29 11.24
CA ASN A 85 0.40 0.91 12.64
C ASN A 85 0.96 1.99 13.58
N TYR A 86 2.11 2.56 13.28
CA TYR A 86 2.74 3.58 14.11
C TYR A 86 2.20 4.99 13.88
N SER A 87 1.42 5.20 12.83
CA SER A 87 0.79 6.49 12.49
C SER A 87 -0.69 6.54 12.87
N GLY A 88 -1.06 5.81 13.91
CA GLY A 88 -2.42 5.70 14.42
C GLY A 88 -3.25 4.62 13.75
N PHE A 89 -3.04 4.29 12.47
CA PHE A 89 -3.82 3.32 11.69
C PHE A 89 -3.47 1.85 12.03
N LYS A 90 -4.08 1.33 13.08
CA LYS A 90 -3.85 -0.06 13.52
C LYS A 90 -4.51 -1.05 12.56
N LEU A 91 -3.70 -1.91 11.96
CA LEU A 91 -4.19 -2.98 11.10
C LEU A 91 -4.83 -4.10 11.93
N SER A 92 -5.98 -4.60 11.45
CA SER A 92 -6.65 -5.74 12.04
C SER A 92 -5.87 -7.04 11.78
N TYR A 93 -6.01 -8.02 12.66
CA TYR A 93 -5.52 -9.37 12.39
C TYR A 93 -6.41 -10.09 11.37
N ASN A 94 -7.71 -9.75 11.33
CA ASN A 94 -8.66 -10.38 10.43
C ASN A 94 -8.53 -9.81 9.01
N ASN A 95 -7.97 -10.59 8.09
CA ASN A 95 -7.89 -10.31 6.66
C ASN A 95 -8.78 -11.22 5.81
N SER A 96 -9.74 -11.93 6.42
CA SER A 96 -10.55 -12.96 5.75
C SER A 96 -11.31 -12.45 4.51
N LYS A 97 -11.72 -11.17 4.49
CA LYS A 97 -12.38 -10.51 3.35
C LYS A 97 -11.47 -10.35 2.13
N TYR A 98 -10.15 -10.28 2.33
CA TYR A 98 -9.18 -9.89 1.30
C TYR A 98 -8.33 -11.05 0.79
N ARG A 99 -8.16 -12.10 1.60
CA ARG A 99 -7.41 -13.31 1.24
C ARG A 99 -8.14 -14.15 0.20
N ALA A 100 -7.37 -14.92 -0.58
CA ALA A 100 -7.93 -15.90 -1.50
C ALA A 100 -8.75 -16.97 -0.74
N LYS A 101 -9.87 -17.42 -1.33
CA LYS A 101 -10.74 -18.45 -0.75
C LYS A 101 -9.92 -19.71 -0.43
N GLY A 102 -10.00 -20.19 0.81
CA GLY A 102 -9.26 -21.36 1.29
C GLY A 102 -7.80 -21.09 1.72
N SER A 103 -7.27 -19.88 1.56
CA SER A 103 -5.93 -19.54 2.09
C SER A 103 -6.01 -19.03 3.53
N ILE A 104 -4.92 -19.20 4.29
CA ILE A 104 -4.79 -18.66 5.65
C ILE A 104 -4.66 -17.13 5.69
N GLY A 105 -4.35 -16.49 4.56
CA GLY A 105 -4.09 -15.05 4.47
C GLY A 105 -2.67 -14.68 4.93
N GLY A 106 -2.25 -13.43 4.69
CA GLY A 106 -0.90 -12.97 4.98
C GLY A 106 -0.82 -11.91 6.08
N VAL A 107 -0.94 -12.32 7.35
CA VAL A 107 -0.72 -11.46 8.52
C VAL A 107 0.32 -12.07 9.45
N HIS A 108 1.31 -11.28 9.83
CA HIS A 108 2.33 -11.58 10.82
C HIS A 108 2.09 -10.79 12.10
N LYS A 109 2.35 -11.39 13.27
CA LYS A 109 2.30 -10.69 14.56
C LYS A 109 3.70 -10.23 14.93
N GLY A 110 3.92 -8.93 15.08
CA GLY A 110 5.20 -8.43 15.59
C GLY A 110 5.38 -8.67 17.09
N THR A 111 6.60 -8.55 17.58
CA THR A 111 6.91 -8.60 19.03
C THR A 111 6.24 -7.45 19.80
N ASP A 112 6.01 -6.33 19.11
CA ASP A 112 5.23 -5.16 19.54
C ASP A 112 3.71 -5.43 19.66
N LYS A 113 3.27 -6.67 19.38
CA LYS A 113 1.87 -7.09 19.35
C LYS A 113 1.02 -6.40 18.29
N LEU A 114 1.63 -5.75 17.28
CA LEU A 114 0.93 -5.17 16.13
C LEU A 114 0.82 -6.19 14.99
N ASN A 115 -0.16 -6.00 14.11
CA ASN A 115 -0.42 -6.90 12.99
C ASN A 115 0.22 -6.33 11.72
N TYR A 116 0.98 -7.16 11.01
CA TYR A 116 1.73 -6.78 9.82
C TYR A 116 1.23 -7.60 8.63
N TRP A 117 0.53 -6.96 7.71
CA TRP A 117 0.10 -7.63 6.49
C TRP A 117 1.28 -7.70 5.55
N TYR A 118 1.56 -8.89 5.02
CA TYR A 118 2.74 -9.13 4.18
C TYR A 118 2.40 -9.46 2.73
N ARG A 119 1.11 -9.66 2.40
CA ARG A 119 0.65 -9.85 1.03
C ARG A 119 0.16 -8.54 0.43
N VAL A 120 0.84 -8.10 -0.63
CA VAL A 120 0.53 -6.85 -1.34
C VAL A 120 -0.91 -6.80 -1.84
N SER A 121 -1.40 -7.89 -2.44
CA SER A 121 -2.76 -7.96 -2.98
C SER A 121 -3.84 -7.85 -1.89
N GLU A 122 -3.60 -8.42 -0.71
CA GLU A 122 -4.53 -8.35 0.41
C GLU A 122 -4.51 -6.96 1.04
N LEU A 123 -3.32 -6.42 1.36
CA LEU A 123 -3.19 -5.10 1.98
C LEU A 123 -3.65 -3.98 1.03
N GLY A 124 -3.35 -4.07 -0.27
CA GLY A 124 -3.77 -3.09 -1.26
C GLY A 124 -5.30 -2.92 -1.30
N ARG A 125 -6.04 -4.04 -1.39
CA ARG A 125 -7.51 -4.02 -1.34
C ARG A 125 -8.05 -3.50 -0.01
N TYR A 126 -7.41 -3.86 1.10
CA TYR A 126 -7.77 -3.33 2.41
C TYR A 126 -7.61 -1.81 2.47
N LEU A 127 -6.52 -1.26 1.95
CA LEU A 127 -6.29 0.18 1.92
C LEU A 127 -7.30 0.91 1.02
N GLU A 128 -7.62 0.36 -0.15
CA GLU A 128 -8.66 0.93 -1.03
C GLU A 128 -10.01 1.04 -0.31
N ASP A 129 -10.39 0.04 0.49
CA ASP A 129 -11.66 0.03 1.22
C ASP A 129 -11.70 0.99 2.43
N HIS A 130 -10.54 1.37 3.00
CA HIS A 130 -10.50 2.11 4.27
C HIS A 130 -9.97 3.55 4.16
N LEU A 131 -9.23 3.89 3.10
CA LEU A 131 -8.70 5.24 2.90
C LEU A 131 -9.71 6.19 2.23
N GLY A 132 -10.87 5.68 1.81
CA GLY A 132 -11.87 6.44 1.05
C GLY A 132 -11.46 6.65 -0.41
N ASN A 133 -12.06 7.63 -1.08
CA ASN A 133 -11.74 7.93 -2.48
C ASN A 133 -10.33 8.52 -2.62
N PRO A 134 -9.51 8.07 -3.58
CA PRO A 134 -8.23 8.70 -3.87
C PRO A 134 -8.42 10.07 -4.53
N GLU A 135 -7.55 11.04 -4.22
CA GLU A 135 -7.54 12.37 -4.86
C GLU A 135 -6.96 12.32 -6.28
N PHE A 136 -6.12 11.32 -6.56
CA PHE A 136 -5.60 11.03 -7.89
C PHE A 136 -5.86 9.57 -8.23
N SER A 137 -6.48 9.30 -9.36
CA SER A 137 -6.70 7.95 -9.87
C SER A 137 -6.63 8.00 -11.38
N GLU A 138 -5.66 7.32 -11.97
CA GLU A 138 -5.42 7.29 -13.41
C GLU A 138 -5.26 5.85 -13.89
N THR A 139 -6.02 5.47 -14.91
CA THR A 139 -5.83 4.19 -15.62
C THR A 139 -4.98 4.44 -16.86
N LEU A 140 -3.81 3.82 -16.93
CA LEU A 140 -2.91 3.96 -18.06
C LEU A 140 -3.35 3.07 -19.22
N LYS A 141 -3.20 3.57 -20.45
CA LYS A 141 -3.41 2.77 -21.66
C LYS A 141 -2.48 1.56 -21.65
N LYS A 142 -3.04 0.38 -21.95
CA LYS A 142 -2.25 -0.85 -22.07
C LYS A 142 -1.42 -0.82 -23.35
N ALA A 143 -0.13 -1.13 -23.21
CA ALA A 143 0.77 -1.36 -24.33
C ALA A 143 0.85 -2.86 -24.65
N ARG A 144 1.00 -3.19 -25.92
CA ARG A 144 1.21 -4.55 -26.44
C ARG A 144 2.70 -4.87 -26.56
N LEU A 145 3.02 -6.08 -27.00
CA LEU A 145 4.38 -6.47 -27.37
C LEU A 145 4.90 -5.54 -28.48
N GLY A 146 6.15 -5.10 -28.37
CA GLY A 146 6.80 -4.15 -29.27
C GLY A 146 6.38 -2.68 -29.10
N GLU A 147 5.29 -2.39 -28.38
CA GLU A 147 4.83 -1.01 -28.20
C GLU A 147 5.56 -0.29 -27.06
N ILE A 148 5.69 1.04 -27.21
CA ILE A 148 6.13 1.94 -26.15
C ILE A 148 4.92 2.31 -25.30
N LYS A 149 5.08 2.27 -23.97
CA LYS A 149 4.01 2.69 -23.05
C LYS A 149 4.10 4.18 -22.81
N GLU A 150 2.98 4.87 -23.04
CA GLU A 150 2.77 6.25 -22.63
C GLU A 150 2.45 6.30 -21.13
N GLY A 151 3.06 7.27 -20.45
CA GLY A 151 2.81 7.52 -19.03
C GLY A 151 1.67 8.50 -18.80
N LEU A 152 1.75 9.22 -17.68
CA LEU A 152 0.83 10.31 -17.36
C LEU A 152 0.95 11.48 -18.37
N SER A 153 -0.18 12.11 -18.68
CA SER A 153 -0.21 13.40 -19.38
C SER A 153 0.48 14.49 -18.53
N LYS A 154 0.79 15.63 -19.17
CA LYS A 154 1.41 16.77 -18.47
C LYS A 154 0.49 17.28 -17.35
N GLU A 155 -0.80 17.42 -17.61
CA GLU A 155 -1.79 17.90 -16.63
C GLU A 155 -1.90 16.96 -15.44
N ASN A 156 -1.85 15.65 -15.68
CA ASN A 156 -1.84 14.65 -14.64
C ASN A 156 -0.55 14.68 -13.81
N TRP A 157 0.61 14.92 -14.44
CA TRP A 157 1.87 15.15 -13.73
C TRP A 157 1.81 16.39 -12.84
N ASP A 158 1.32 17.50 -13.39
CA ASP A 158 1.22 18.77 -12.66
C ASP A 158 0.29 18.61 -11.45
N ARG A 159 -0.85 17.93 -11.62
CA ARG A 159 -1.74 17.60 -10.49
C ARG A 159 -1.05 16.69 -9.46
N LEU A 160 -0.43 15.59 -9.88
CA LEU A 160 0.19 14.62 -8.98
C LEU A 160 1.28 15.24 -8.10
N ARG A 161 2.08 16.16 -8.64
CA ARG A 161 3.16 16.84 -7.90
C ARG A 161 2.67 17.78 -6.79
N THR A 162 1.41 18.22 -6.84
CA THR A 162 0.82 19.05 -5.78
C THR A 162 0.37 18.26 -4.56
N ILE A 163 0.33 16.92 -4.67
CA ILE A 163 -0.22 16.05 -3.64
C ILE A 163 0.89 15.17 -3.09
N LYS A 164 0.86 14.92 -1.78
CA LYS A 164 1.73 13.95 -1.09
C LYS A 164 0.87 12.98 -0.30
N GLY A 165 1.30 11.73 -0.18
CA GLY A 165 0.55 10.73 0.56
C GLY A 165 0.89 9.31 0.17
N ILE A 166 -0.10 8.42 0.27
CA ILE A 166 0.07 7.01 -0.10
C ILE A 166 -0.21 6.87 -1.58
N ILE A 167 0.77 6.38 -2.33
CA ILE A 167 0.63 6.07 -3.75
C ILE A 167 0.62 4.56 -3.95
N MET A 168 -0.24 4.08 -4.84
CA MET A 168 -0.39 2.69 -5.23
C MET A 168 -0.31 2.56 -6.74
N PHE A 169 0.45 1.58 -7.20
CA PHE A 169 0.57 1.16 -8.58
C PHE A 169 -0.03 -0.24 -8.70
N LYS A 170 -1.02 -0.44 -9.57
CA LYS A 170 -1.45 -1.78 -9.96
C LYS A 170 -0.67 -2.22 -11.19
N VAL A 171 -0.14 -3.43 -11.14
CA VAL A 171 0.77 -3.95 -12.17
C VAL A 171 0.25 -5.30 -12.65
N SER A 172 0.12 -5.45 -13.96
CA SER A 172 -0.15 -6.74 -14.58
C SER A 172 1.14 -7.43 -15.01
N GLY A 173 1.12 -8.75 -15.00
CA GLY A 173 2.22 -9.60 -15.48
C GLY A 173 3.23 -10.02 -14.41
N TRP A 174 3.27 -9.35 -13.26
CA TRP A 174 4.04 -9.83 -12.11
C TRP A 174 3.46 -11.13 -11.55
N GLY A 175 4.33 -12.08 -11.22
CA GLY A 175 3.95 -13.39 -10.68
C GLY A 175 3.75 -13.41 -9.16
N ASN A 176 4.46 -12.55 -8.43
CA ASN A 176 4.52 -12.54 -6.97
C ASN A 176 3.80 -11.34 -6.31
N ALA A 177 3.33 -10.37 -7.10
CA ALA A 177 2.63 -9.20 -6.60
C ALA A 177 1.63 -8.68 -7.63
N SER A 178 0.56 -8.04 -7.17
CA SER A 178 -0.43 -7.37 -8.03
C SER A 178 -0.12 -5.89 -8.26
N GLY A 179 1.02 -5.41 -7.76
CA GLY A 179 1.34 -3.98 -7.71
C GLY A 179 2.36 -3.63 -6.64
N HIS A 180 2.48 -2.34 -6.35
CA HIS A 180 3.37 -1.77 -5.34
C HIS A 180 2.67 -0.59 -4.66
N PHE A 181 2.97 -0.34 -3.39
CA PHE A 181 2.52 0.89 -2.73
C PHE A 181 3.62 1.45 -1.83
N THR A 182 3.67 2.78 -1.78
CA THR A 182 4.66 3.50 -0.98
C THR A 182 4.14 4.90 -0.66
N LEU A 183 5.00 5.74 -0.09
CA LEU A 183 4.72 7.15 0.07
C LEU A 183 5.27 7.94 -1.12
N TRP A 184 4.52 8.95 -1.53
CA TRP A 184 4.89 9.95 -2.52
C TRP A 184 4.97 11.31 -1.83
N ASP A 185 6.09 12.01 -1.98
CA ASP A 185 6.34 13.31 -1.34
C ASP A 185 6.04 14.52 -2.24
N GLY A 186 5.55 14.29 -3.46
CA GLY A 186 5.40 15.31 -4.51
C GLY A 186 6.46 15.22 -5.61
N ASN A 187 7.56 14.48 -5.38
CA ASN A 187 8.65 14.35 -6.34
C ASN A 187 9.25 12.94 -6.41
N ASN A 188 9.32 12.22 -5.29
CA ASN A 188 9.98 10.93 -5.15
C ASN A 188 9.07 9.88 -4.49
N LEU A 189 9.33 8.63 -4.87
CA LEU A 189 8.82 7.46 -4.16
C LEU A 189 9.76 7.14 -2.98
N ILE A 190 9.22 7.10 -1.77
CA ILE A 190 10.01 6.90 -0.54
C ILE A 190 10.63 5.49 -0.49
N TYR A 191 9.91 4.49 -0.97
CA TYR A 191 10.41 3.12 -1.16
C TYR A 191 9.88 2.56 -2.48
N PRO A 192 10.65 2.64 -3.58
CA PRO A 192 10.26 2.07 -4.88
C PRO A 192 10.59 0.58 -5.01
N GLY A 193 11.11 -0.06 -3.95
CA GLY A 193 11.69 -1.41 -4.04
C GLY A 193 13.07 -1.34 -4.69
N ASP A 194 13.09 -1.39 -6.03
CA ASP A 194 14.29 -1.11 -6.83
C ASP A 194 14.33 0.38 -7.23
N PRO A 195 15.47 1.08 -7.11
CA PRO A 195 15.60 2.49 -7.50
C PRO A 195 15.17 2.80 -8.93
N GLN A 196 15.28 1.83 -9.86
CA GLN A 196 14.87 2.00 -11.25
C GLN A 196 13.37 2.27 -11.39
N HIS A 197 12.53 1.82 -10.44
CA HIS A 197 11.10 2.13 -10.48
C HIS A 197 10.78 3.59 -10.16
N ASN A 198 11.74 4.37 -9.62
CA ASN A 198 11.63 5.82 -9.42
C ASN A 198 12.54 6.64 -10.37
N ASN A 199 13.16 6.01 -11.38
CA ASN A 199 14.01 6.70 -12.34
C ASN A 199 13.23 7.00 -13.63
N PRO A 200 12.93 8.27 -13.99
CA PRO A 200 12.17 8.61 -15.19
C PRO A 200 12.77 8.11 -16.52
N ASN A 201 14.07 7.78 -16.54
CA ASN A 201 14.77 7.26 -17.71
C ASN A 201 14.76 5.73 -17.79
N SER A 202 14.25 5.03 -16.77
CA SER A 202 14.15 3.58 -16.77
C SER A 202 12.85 3.09 -17.42
N GLN A 203 12.92 1.95 -18.10
CA GLN A 203 11.73 1.20 -18.55
C GLN A 203 10.89 0.66 -17.36
N TYR A 204 11.50 0.56 -16.18
CA TYR A 204 10.83 0.14 -14.96
C TYR A 204 10.15 1.29 -14.22
N TYR A 205 10.26 2.54 -14.68
CA TYR A 205 9.67 3.69 -14.01
C TYR A 205 8.16 3.53 -13.85
N TYR A 206 7.65 3.44 -12.61
CA TYR A 206 6.26 3.02 -12.38
C TYR A 206 5.21 3.82 -13.16
N PHE A 207 5.46 5.11 -13.38
CA PHE A 207 4.52 6.01 -14.07
C PHE A 207 4.40 5.78 -15.58
N LYS A 208 5.28 4.96 -16.17
CA LYS A 208 5.20 4.51 -17.58
C LYS A 208 5.73 3.09 -17.76
N MET A 209 5.75 2.29 -16.69
CA MET A 209 6.48 1.03 -16.67
C MET A 209 5.91 0.06 -17.70
N LYS A 210 6.78 -0.43 -18.59
CA LYS A 210 6.50 -1.54 -19.49
C LYS A 210 7.79 -2.25 -19.84
N TYR A 211 7.78 -3.56 -19.68
CA TYR A 211 8.84 -4.44 -20.18
C TYR A 211 8.26 -5.79 -20.57
N GLU A 212 9.05 -6.55 -21.31
CA GLU A 212 8.66 -7.85 -21.84
C GLU A 212 9.46 -8.95 -21.16
N GLN A 213 8.79 -10.04 -20.80
CA GLN A 213 9.42 -11.16 -20.13
C GLN A 213 8.85 -12.46 -20.66
N TYR A 214 9.71 -13.45 -20.90
CA TYR A 214 9.27 -14.81 -21.19
C TYR A 214 8.63 -15.44 -19.96
N HIS A 215 7.37 -15.85 -20.07
CA HIS A 215 6.67 -16.56 -19.00
C HIS A 215 6.81 -18.07 -19.20
N PRO A 216 7.54 -18.79 -18.31
CA PRO A 216 7.86 -20.20 -18.53
C PRO A 216 6.61 -21.08 -18.60
N GLU A 217 5.65 -20.89 -17.70
CA GLU A 217 4.43 -21.71 -17.67
C GLU A 217 3.50 -21.48 -18.86
N LYS A 218 3.37 -20.22 -19.31
CA LYS A 218 2.54 -19.85 -20.47
C LYS A 218 3.26 -20.09 -21.81
N LYS A 219 4.55 -20.43 -21.77
CA LYS A 219 5.43 -20.64 -22.92
C LYS A 219 5.37 -19.49 -23.94
N LYS A 220 5.28 -18.25 -23.47
CA LYS A 220 5.21 -17.05 -24.33
C LYS A 220 5.77 -15.82 -23.63
N THR A 221 6.22 -14.86 -24.43
CA THR A 221 6.52 -13.51 -23.95
C THR A 221 5.23 -12.81 -23.53
N ILE A 222 5.25 -12.24 -22.33
CA ILE A 222 4.18 -11.41 -21.79
C ILE A 222 4.66 -9.99 -21.61
N VAL A 223 3.71 -9.06 -21.55
CA VAL A 223 3.97 -7.67 -21.16
C VAL A 223 3.74 -7.55 -19.66
N ILE A 224 4.70 -6.96 -18.95
CA ILE A 224 4.56 -6.49 -17.58
C ILE A 224 4.44 -4.97 -17.62
N GLN A 225 3.41 -4.41 -16.99
CA GLN A 225 3.17 -2.98 -17.06
C GLN A 225 2.33 -2.44 -15.90
N THR A 226 2.50 -1.15 -15.60
CA THR A 226 1.57 -0.43 -14.71
C THR A 226 0.24 -0.20 -15.42
N ASP A 227 -0.85 -0.61 -14.79
CA ASP A 227 -2.21 -0.45 -15.32
C ASP A 227 -2.93 0.74 -14.68
N GLU A 228 -2.72 0.98 -13.38
CA GLU A 228 -3.45 2.00 -12.63
C GLU A 228 -2.54 2.65 -11.59
N ILE A 229 -2.70 3.95 -11.40
CA ILE A 229 -2.01 4.75 -10.38
C ILE A 229 -3.08 5.40 -9.51
N LYS A 230 -3.02 5.17 -8.21
CA LYS A 230 -3.88 5.82 -7.22
C LYS A 230 -3.05 6.53 -6.18
N LEU A 231 -3.51 7.70 -5.72
CA LEU A 231 -2.91 8.40 -4.61
C LEU A 231 -3.99 8.93 -3.66
N TRP A 232 -3.80 8.62 -2.37
CA TRP A 232 -4.56 9.16 -1.26
C TRP A 232 -3.69 10.19 -0.54
N GLU A 233 -4.13 11.45 -0.59
CA GLU A 233 -3.48 12.56 0.08
C GLU A 233 -3.44 12.33 1.60
N LEU A 234 -2.29 12.63 2.20
CA LEU A 234 -2.12 12.69 3.64
C LEU A 234 -1.86 14.15 4.05
N LYS A 235 -2.56 14.62 5.08
CA LYS A 235 -2.44 15.99 5.61
C LYS A 235 -1.34 16.09 6.65
#